data_AF-A0A661K5W4-F1
#
_entry.id   AF-A0A661K5W4-F1
#
_cell.length_a   1.000
_cell.length_b   1.000
_cell.length_c   1.000
_cell.angle_alpha   90.00
_cell.angle_beta   90.00
_cell.angle_gamma   90.00
#
_symmetry.space_group_name_H-M   'P 1'
#
loop_
_entity.id
_entity.type
_entity.pdbx_description
1 polymer ?
#
loop_
_entity_poly.entity_id
_entity_poly.type
_entity_poly.pdbx_seq_one_letter_code
_entity_poly.pdbx_strand_id
1 'polypeptide(L)'
;ATYAYVKGELKVEYPYDYHAVWNATLRGLKDLRIMVEQKTRDELSGIIKAKRHTGTSVKIKVINKGSKLTVVKIRVGTFGNKEVSIRIKEAIDRQLGIK
;
A
#
# COMPACT_ATOMS: atom_id res chain seq x y z
N ALA A 1 8.94 6.89 7.47
CA ALA A 1 8.67 6.70 6.03
C ALA A 1 8.43 8.06 5.39
N THR A 2 8.87 8.27 4.15
CA THR A 2 8.60 9.51 3.39
C THR A 2 7.45 9.26 2.43
N TYR A 3 6.51 10.21 2.27
CA TYR A 3 5.40 10.05 1.33
C TYR A 3 5.11 11.32 0.55
N ALA A 4 4.58 11.14 -0.66
CA ALA A 4 4.12 12.21 -1.53
C ALA A 4 2.80 11.79 -2.20
N TYR A 5 1.84 12.72 -2.30
CA TYR A 5 0.59 12.50 -3.00
C TYR A 5 0.57 13.28 -4.31
N VAL A 6 0.51 12.57 -5.44
CA VAL A 6 0.60 13.19 -6.77
C VAL A 6 -0.44 12.54 -7.70
N LYS A 7 -1.28 13.36 -8.34
CA LYS A 7 -2.26 12.93 -9.36
C LYS A 7 -3.14 11.73 -8.94
N GLY A 8 -3.60 11.73 -7.68
CA GLY A 8 -4.50 10.69 -7.17
C GLY A 8 -3.80 9.44 -6.60
N GLU A 9 -2.47 9.40 -6.62
CA GLU A 9 -1.66 8.30 -6.13
C GLU A 9 -0.80 8.77 -4.95
N LEU A 10 -0.87 8.04 -3.83
CA LEU A 10 0.04 8.22 -2.70
C LEU A 10 1.25 7.31 -2.90
N LYS A 11 2.44 7.88 -3.08
CA LYS A 11 3.71 7.17 -3.09
C LYS A 11 4.34 7.25 -1.70
N VAL A 12 4.71 6.12 -1.14
CA VAL A 12 5.36 5.99 0.17
C VAL A 12 6.65 5.19 0.01
N GLU A 13 7.72 5.65 0.63
CA GLU A 13 9.02 5.00 0.65
C GLU A 13 9.31 4.47 2.05
N TYR A 14 9.47 3.15 2.13
CA TYR A 14 9.72 2.41 3.35
C TYR A 14 11.16 1.89 3.35
N PRO A 15 11.99 2.22 4.36
CA PRO A 15 13.34 1.67 4.53
C PRO A 15 13.27 0.26 5.14
N TYR A 16 12.48 -0.62 4.52
CA TYR A 16 12.28 -2.00 4.93
C TYR A 16 12.32 -2.93 3.71
N ASP A 17 12.66 -4.19 3.97
CA ASP A 17 12.65 -5.26 2.98
C ASP A 17 11.28 -5.46 2.34
N TYR A 18 11.29 -5.78 1.04
CA TYR A 18 10.10 -5.96 0.23
C TYR A 18 9.09 -6.94 0.86
N HIS A 19 9.57 -8.06 1.41
CA HIS A 19 8.73 -9.07 2.04
C HIS A 19 8.03 -8.53 3.30
N ALA A 20 8.73 -7.73 4.11
CA ALA A 20 8.17 -7.13 5.31
C ALA A 20 7.07 -6.12 4.95
N VAL A 21 7.35 -5.23 4.00
CA VAL A 21 6.38 -4.22 3.54
C VAL A 21 5.18 -4.86 2.86
N TRP A 22 5.39 -5.91 2.06
CA TRP A 22 4.30 -6.67 1.44
C TRP A 22 3.36 -7.27 2.48
N ASN A 23 3.91 -7.94 3.49
CA ASN A 23 3.13 -8.55 4.56
C ASN A 23 2.41 -7.48 5.41
N ALA A 24 3.09 -6.38 5.75
CA ALA A 24 2.49 -5.25 6.44
C ALA A 24 1.36 -4.61 5.63
N THR A 25 1.50 -4.54 4.31
CA THR A 25 0.43 -4.08 3.41
C THR A 25 -0.81 -4.96 3.51
N LEU A 26 -0.66 -6.28 3.40
CA LEU A 26 -1.78 -7.20 3.52
C LEU A 26 -2.46 -7.15 4.89
N ARG A 27 -1.68 -7.05 5.96
CA ARG A 27 -2.22 -6.91 7.33
C ARG A 27 -2.93 -5.58 7.52
N GLY A 28 -2.34 -4.47 7.07
CA GLY A 28 -2.96 -3.15 7.16
C GLY A 28 -4.29 -3.06 6.39
N LEU A 29 -4.38 -3.71 5.22
CA LEU A 29 -5.64 -3.82 4.49
C LEU A 29 -6.69 -4.63 5.26
N LYS A 30 -6.28 -5.75 5.87
CA LYS A 30 -7.14 -6.58 6.71
C LYS A 30 -7.68 -5.80 7.92
N ASP A 31 -6.84 -5.02 8.59
CA ASP A 31 -7.22 -4.19 9.74
C ASP A 31 -8.29 -3.15 9.35
N LEU A 32 -8.17 -2.60 8.15
CA LEU A 32 -9.14 -1.64 7.60
C LEU A 32 -10.38 -2.30 6.97
N ARG A 33 -10.53 -3.62 7.11
CA ARG A 33 -11.61 -4.42 6.48
C ARG A 33 -11.70 -4.19 4.96
N ILE A 34 -10.56 -3.99 4.31
CA ILE A 34 -10.46 -3.87 2.86
C ILE A 34 -10.23 -5.28 2.31
N MET A 35 -11.15 -5.74 1.47
CA MET A 35 -11.11 -7.09 0.91
C MET A 35 -10.11 -7.14 -0.24
N VAL A 36 -9.11 -8.01 -0.16
CA VAL A 36 -8.16 -8.24 -1.26
C VAL A 36 -8.83 -9.14 -2.29
N GLU A 37 -9.05 -8.63 -3.50
CA GLU A 37 -9.66 -9.38 -4.62
C GLU A 37 -8.59 -10.13 -5.40
N GLN A 38 -7.43 -9.51 -5.61
CA GLN A 38 -6.34 -10.10 -6.38
C GLN A 38 -5.00 -9.66 -5.81
N LYS A 39 -4.04 -10.59 -5.74
CA LYS A 39 -2.65 -10.30 -5.44
C LYS A 39 -1.77 -11.00 -6.47
N THR A 40 -0.90 -10.24 -7.10
CA THR A 40 0.10 -10.75 -8.05
C THR A 40 1.43 -10.19 -7.63
N ARG A 41 2.46 -11.03 -7.55
CA ARG A 41 3.76 -10.63 -7.04
C ARG A 41 4.86 -11.46 -7.70
N ASP A 42 5.94 -10.78 -8.02
CA ASP A 42 7.26 -11.32 -8.38
C ASP A 42 8.33 -10.80 -7.39
N GLU A 43 9.62 -11.03 -7.69
CA GLU A 43 10.73 -10.63 -6.80
C GLU A 43 11.03 -9.12 -6.81
N LEU A 44 10.64 -8.42 -7.88
CA LEU A 44 10.93 -6.99 -8.10
C LEU A 44 9.73 -6.10 -7.74
N SER A 45 8.51 -6.60 -7.93
CA SER A 45 7.30 -5.85 -7.71
C SER A 45 6.07 -6.73 -7.48
N GLY A 46 5.01 -6.11 -7.00
CA GLY A 46 3.72 -6.76 -6.85
C GLY A 46 2.59 -5.76 -6.87
N ILE A 47 1.42 -6.26 -7.26
CA ILE A 47 0.18 -5.50 -7.37
C ILE A 47 -0.87 -6.20 -6.52
N ILE A 48 -1.51 -5.43 -5.66
CA ILE A 48 -2.65 -5.82 -4.84
C ILE A 48 -3.83 -5.01 -5.35
N LYS A 49 -4.86 -5.71 -5.84
CA LYS A 49 -6.18 -5.13 -6.08
C LYS A 49 -7.08 -5.52 -4.93
N ALA A 50 -7.68 -4.51 -4.32
CA ALA A 50 -8.55 -4.66 -3.18
C ALA A 50 -9.78 -3.78 -3.35
N LYS A 51 -10.83 -4.05 -2.59
CA LYS A 51 -12.09 -3.32 -2.62
C LYS A 51 -12.56 -3.05 -1.21
N ARG A 52 -12.99 -1.81 -0.98
CA ARG A 52 -13.60 -1.40 0.30
C ARG A 52 -15.04 -1.88 0.37
N HIS A 53 -15.58 -1.97 1.58
CA HIS A 53 -17.00 -2.26 1.79
C HIS A 53 -17.93 -1.24 1.10
N THR A 54 -17.46 -0.02 0.86
CA THR A 54 -18.18 1.04 0.12
C THR A 54 -18.23 0.80 -1.40
N GLY A 55 -17.63 -0.29 -1.89
CA GLY A 55 -17.49 -0.57 -3.32
C GLY A 55 -16.31 0.13 -4.00
N THR A 56 -15.61 1.03 -3.30
CA THR A 56 -14.45 1.76 -3.84
C THR A 56 -13.27 0.82 -4.06
N SER A 57 -12.73 0.80 -5.28
CA SER A 57 -11.53 0.03 -5.62
C SER A 57 -10.28 0.65 -5.01
N VAL A 58 -9.31 -0.19 -4.65
CA VAL A 58 -8.03 0.18 -4.08
C VAL A 58 -6.97 -0.61 -4.84
N LYS A 59 -6.07 0.12 -5.51
CA LYS A 59 -4.94 -0.48 -6.22
C LYS A 59 -3.67 -0.10 -5.51
N ILE A 60 -2.92 -1.09 -5.08
CA ILE A 60 -1.64 -0.92 -4.40
C ILE A 60 -0.55 -1.59 -5.22
N LYS A 61 0.53 -0.87 -5.50
CA LYS A 61 1.72 -1.41 -6.15
C LYS A 61 2.89 -1.31 -5.19
N VAL A 62 3.52 -2.44 -4.89
CA VAL A 62 4.71 -2.53 -4.04
C VAL A 62 5.89 -2.81 -4.96
N ILE A 63 6.97 -2.05 -4.84
CA ILE A 63 8.13 -2.12 -5.73
C ILE A 63 9.38 -2.22 -4.85
N ASN A 64 10.13 -3.30 -5.03
CA ASN A 64 11.44 -3.46 -4.43
C ASN A 64 12.44 -2.55 -5.17
N LYS A 65 13.05 -1.60 -4.45
CA LYS A 65 14.10 -0.73 -5.00
C LYS A 65 15.51 -1.21 -4.68
N GLY A 66 15.66 -2.36 -4.03
CA GLY A 66 16.94 -2.86 -3.53
C GLY A 66 17.36 -2.14 -2.25
N SER A 67 18.50 -2.55 -1.68
CA SER A 67 19.11 -1.91 -0.50
C SER A 67 18.14 -1.67 0.67
N LYS A 68 17.24 -2.64 0.93
CA LYS A 68 16.18 -2.55 1.94
C LYS A 68 15.25 -1.34 1.77
N LEU A 69 15.05 -0.88 0.54
CA LEU A 69 14.13 0.19 0.19
C LEU A 69 12.97 -0.37 -0.61
N THR A 70 11.75 -0.12 -0.15
CA THR A 70 10.53 -0.53 -0.82
C THR A 70 9.62 0.67 -1.04
N VAL A 71 9.11 0.81 -2.26
CA VAL A 71 8.18 1.87 -2.63
C VAL A 71 6.78 1.28 -2.73
N VAL A 72 5.83 1.86 -2.00
CA VAL A 72 4.41 1.52 -2.08
C VAL A 72 3.67 2.67 -2.74
N LYS A 73 2.87 2.35 -3.75
CA LYS A 73 1.97 3.27 -4.44
C LYS A 73 0.54 2.88 -4.16
N ILE A 74 -0.26 3.79 -3.65
CA ILE A 74 -1.64 3.57 -3.22
C ILE A 74 -2.55 4.50 -4.02
N ARG A 75 -3.41 3.93 -4.85
CA ARG A 75 -4.46 4.64 -5.57
C ARG A 75 -5.82 4.12 -5.16
N VAL A 76 -6.70 5.02 -4.74
CA VAL A 76 -8.05 4.70 -4.30
C VAL A 76 -9.05 5.25 -5.31
N GLY A 77 -9.85 4.38 -5.91
CA GLY A 77 -10.80 4.69 -6.96
C GLY A 77 -10.14 5.15 -8.26
N THR A 78 -10.97 5.68 -9.16
CA THR A 78 -10.56 6.18 -10.48
C THR A 78 -9.82 7.51 -10.38
N PHE A 79 -10.31 8.43 -9.54
CA PHE A 79 -9.78 9.79 -9.40
C PHE A 79 -8.68 9.93 -8.33
N GLY A 80 -8.59 8.99 -7.38
CA GLY A 80 -7.71 9.09 -6.22
C GLY A 80 -8.43 9.67 -5.01
N ASN A 81 -8.10 9.18 -3.82
CA ASN A 81 -8.62 9.69 -2.56
C ASN A 81 -7.47 9.78 -1.54
N LYS A 82 -7.01 11.00 -1.28
CA LYS A 82 -5.84 11.27 -0.41
C LYS A 82 -6.08 10.77 1.00
N GLU A 83 -7.24 11.06 1.58
CA GLU A 83 -7.55 10.70 2.97
C GLU A 83 -7.54 9.18 3.17
N VAL A 84 -8.20 8.44 2.27
CA VAL A 84 -8.22 6.98 2.35
C VAL A 84 -6.84 6.38 2.08
N SER A 85 -6.08 6.94 1.12
CA SER A 85 -4.70 6.51 0.89
C SER A 85 -3.82 6.72 2.14
N ILE A 86 -3.99 7.84 2.85
CA ILE A 86 -3.28 8.11 4.10
C ILE A 86 -3.67 7.10 5.18
N ARG A 87 -4.96 6.79 5.35
CA ARG A 87 -5.40 5.77 6.32
C ARG A 87 -4.81 4.39 6.03
N ILE A 88 -4.69 4.01 4.76
CA ILE A 88 -4.02 2.77 4.36
C ILE A 88 -2.53 2.84 4.72
N LYS A 89 -1.85 3.96 4.40
CA LYS A 89 -0.45 4.18 4.79
C LYS A 89 -0.26 4.05 6.31
N GLU A 90 -1.10 4.67 7.12
CA GLU A 90 -1.03 4.58 8.58
C GLU A 90 -1.25 3.16 9.09
N ALA A 91 -2.15 2.40 8.47
CA ALA A 91 -2.33 0.99 8.82
C ALA A 91 -1.07 0.16 8.51
N ILE A 92 -0.36 0.47 7.42
CA ILE A 92 0.92 -0.17 7.07
C ILE A 92 2.01 0.23 8.07
N ASP A 93 2.10 1.52 8.43
CA ASP A 93 3.06 2.02 9.41
C ASP A 93 2.93 1.29 10.75
N ARG A 94 1.68 1.12 11.24
CA ARG A 94 1.41 0.37 12.47
C ARG A 94 1.93 -1.07 12.40
N GLN A 95 1.76 -1.73 11.26
CA GLN A 95 2.24 -3.10 11.05
C GLN A 95 3.77 -3.19 10.92
N LEU A 96 4.43 -2.11 10.51
CA LEU A 96 5.89 -1.99 10.45
C LEU A 96 6.51 -1.44 11.74
N GLY A 97 5.69 -1.03 12.72
CA GLY A 97 6.15 -0.42 13.97
C GLY A 97 6.69 1.01 13.78
N ILE A 98 6.31 1.70 12.70
CA ILE A 98 6.69 3.08 12.43
C ILE A 98 5.74 3.97 13.24
N LYS A 99 6.31 4.77 14.15
CA LYS A 99 5.58 5.77 14.96
C LYS A 99 5.55 7.12 14.25
#